data_AF-A0A2V8K4L5-F1
#
_entry.id   AF-A0A2V8K4L5-F1
#
_cell.length_a   1.000
_cell.length_b   1.000
_cell.length_c   1.000
_cell.angle_alpha   90.00
_cell.angle_beta   90.00
_cell.angle_gamma   90.00
#
_symmetry.space_group_name_H-M   'P 1'
#
loop_
_entity.id
_entity.type
_entity.pdbx_description
1 polymer ?
#
loop_
_entity_poly.entity_id
_entity_poly.type
_entity_poly.pdbx_seq_one_letter_code
_entity_poly.pdbx_strand_id
1 'polypeptide(L)'
;MELETSDSPSMPRMKADPDIKIFSTAPQSLNFSPEIYIERVAEAARWSEKAGCTGMLIYTDNGIVDAWLVAQIVIQSTRSLCPLVAVQPVYMHPYSVAKMVSSFGYLYKRRIYLNMVAGGFKTDLLALCDDTPHDMRYERIREYTAIIKELLDGSSAVTFSGTFYRVENLRLKPPRHCGGVSKSSGRICFWIPR
;
A
#
# COMPACT_ATOMS: atom_id res chain seq x y z
N MET A 1 1.92 -23.78 -55.76
CA MET A 1 2.49 -22.55 -55.18
C MET A 1 1.80 -22.35 -53.85
N GLU A 2 2.26 -23.10 -52.84
CA GLU A 2 1.76 -23.00 -51.46
C GLU A 2 2.62 -21.97 -50.74
N LEU A 3 1.97 -20.99 -50.13
CA LEU A 3 2.60 -19.93 -49.33
C LEU A 3 2.80 -20.46 -47.91
N GLU A 4 4.05 -20.73 -47.55
CA GLU A 4 4.44 -20.97 -46.15
C GLU A 4 4.27 -19.69 -45.33
N THR A 5 3.40 -19.74 -44.32
CA THR A 5 3.29 -18.72 -43.29
C THR A 5 4.46 -18.85 -42.33
N SER A 6 5.37 -17.88 -42.35
CA SER A 6 6.50 -17.77 -41.42
C SER A 6 6.01 -17.61 -39.98
N ASP A 7 6.37 -18.56 -39.12
CA ASP A 7 6.11 -18.56 -37.70
C ASP A 7 6.95 -17.47 -37.02
N SER A 8 6.29 -16.46 -36.44
CA SER A 8 6.96 -15.37 -35.72
C SER A 8 7.51 -15.86 -34.37
N PRO A 9 8.77 -15.53 -34.00
CA PRO A 9 9.39 -16.08 -32.80
C PRO A 9 8.66 -15.61 -31.54
N SER A 10 8.15 -16.57 -30.77
CA SER A 10 7.54 -16.34 -29.47
C SER A 10 8.54 -15.65 -28.54
N MET A 11 8.18 -14.49 -27.99
CA MET A 11 9.00 -13.84 -26.96
C MET A 11 9.23 -14.80 -25.77
N PRO A 12 10.47 -14.94 -25.29
CA PRO A 12 10.75 -15.80 -24.15
C PRO A 12 9.99 -15.29 -22.92
N ARG A 13 9.13 -16.14 -22.35
CA ARG A 13 8.54 -15.91 -21.02
C ARG A 13 9.69 -15.88 -20.02
N MET A 14 10.05 -14.69 -19.58
CA MET A 14 10.97 -14.48 -18.46
C MET A 14 10.40 -15.24 -17.26
N LYS A 15 11.05 -16.35 -16.86
CA LYS A 15 10.70 -17.01 -15.60
C LYS A 15 11.10 -16.06 -14.48
N ALA A 16 10.11 -15.47 -13.83
CA ALA A 16 10.34 -14.60 -12.68
C ALA A 16 11.10 -15.40 -11.60
N ASP A 17 12.19 -14.82 -11.11
CA ASP A 17 12.84 -15.27 -9.89
C ASP A 17 11.78 -15.25 -8.76
N PRO A 18 11.53 -16.38 -8.08
CA PRO A 18 10.49 -16.46 -7.04
C PRO A 18 10.69 -15.48 -5.88
N ASP A 19 11.89 -14.91 -5.71
CA ASP A 19 12.17 -13.92 -4.67
C ASP A 19 11.92 -12.47 -5.12
N ILE A 20 11.78 -12.21 -6.42
CA ILE A 20 11.53 -10.86 -6.95
C ILE A 20 10.02 -10.58 -7.03
N LYS A 21 9.56 -9.64 -6.20
CA LYS A 21 8.19 -9.13 -6.25
C LYS A 21 8.09 -7.92 -7.17
N ILE A 22 7.28 -8.04 -8.21
CA ILE A 22 7.01 -6.95 -9.15
C ILE A 22 5.74 -6.21 -8.71
N PHE A 23 5.85 -4.89 -8.61
CA PHE A 23 4.70 -4.01 -8.37
C PHE A 23 4.51 -3.12 -9.59
N SER A 24 3.28 -3.05 -10.09
CA SER A 24 2.89 -2.04 -11.06
C SER A 24 2.49 -0.75 -10.35
N THR A 25 2.03 0.23 -11.12
CA THR A 25 1.68 1.56 -10.62
C THR A 25 0.27 1.91 -11.04
N ALA A 26 -0.53 2.42 -10.10
CA ALA A 26 -1.87 2.91 -10.38
C ALA A 26 -1.82 4.21 -11.19
N PRO A 27 -2.77 4.42 -12.13
CA PRO A 27 -2.98 5.73 -12.74
C PRO A 27 -3.26 6.80 -11.67
N GLN A 28 -2.77 8.03 -11.87
CA GLN A 28 -3.08 9.16 -10.99
C GLN A 28 -4.35 9.87 -11.44
N SER A 29 -5.17 10.35 -10.50
CA SER A 29 -6.45 11.03 -10.83
C SER A 29 -6.28 12.34 -11.59
N LEU A 30 -5.11 13.00 -11.50
CA LEU A 30 -4.83 14.27 -12.21
C LEU A 30 -5.05 14.20 -13.73
N ASN A 31 -4.88 13.03 -14.31
CA ASN A 31 -4.91 12.85 -15.77
C ASN A 31 -6.27 12.36 -16.29
N PHE A 32 -7.29 12.29 -15.44
CA PHE A 32 -8.59 11.71 -15.79
C PHE A 32 -9.75 12.53 -15.27
N SER A 33 -10.87 12.50 -15.99
CA SER A 33 -12.13 13.00 -15.45
C SER A 33 -12.63 12.07 -14.35
N PRO A 34 -13.41 12.56 -13.36
CA PRO A 34 -13.94 11.73 -12.29
C PRO A 34 -14.74 10.50 -12.80
N GLU A 35 -15.43 10.65 -13.92
CA GLU A 35 -16.29 9.63 -14.50
C GLU A 35 -15.51 8.41 -15.01
N ILE A 36 -14.29 8.62 -15.53
CA ILE A 36 -13.50 7.55 -16.14
C ILE A 36 -12.41 7.00 -15.22
N TYR A 37 -12.02 7.74 -14.17
CA TYR A 37 -10.87 7.39 -13.35
C TYR A 37 -11.00 6.02 -12.68
N ILE A 38 -12.17 5.71 -12.12
CA ILE A 38 -12.45 4.42 -11.46
C ILE A 38 -12.26 3.26 -12.45
N GLU A 39 -12.78 3.41 -13.67
CA GLU A 39 -12.67 2.39 -14.72
C GLU A 39 -11.20 2.16 -15.12
N ARG A 40 -10.41 3.24 -15.23
CA ARG A 40 -8.99 3.17 -15.57
C ARG A 40 -8.15 2.50 -14.50
N VAL A 41 -8.40 2.79 -13.23
CA VAL A 41 -7.75 2.07 -12.11
C VAL A 41 -8.10 0.58 -12.17
N ALA A 42 -9.37 0.25 -12.36
CA ALA A 42 -9.84 -1.13 -12.40
C ALA A 42 -9.24 -1.90 -13.61
N GLU A 43 -9.15 -1.28 -14.78
CA GLU A 43 -8.52 -1.83 -15.98
C GLU A 43 -7.03 -2.10 -15.76
N ALA A 44 -6.29 -1.09 -15.28
CA ALA A 44 -4.87 -1.22 -14.99
C ALA A 44 -4.60 -2.31 -13.95
N ALA A 45 -5.45 -2.44 -12.93
CA ALA A 45 -5.34 -3.49 -11.92
C ALA A 45 -5.50 -4.89 -12.54
N ARG A 46 -6.53 -5.10 -13.37
CA ARG A 46 -6.73 -6.40 -14.05
C ARG A 46 -5.57 -6.75 -14.98
N TRP A 47 -5.03 -5.77 -15.70
CA TRP A 47 -3.87 -5.98 -16.57
C TRP A 47 -2.61 -6.33 -15.77
N SER A 48 -2.37 -5.63 -14.67
CA SER A 48 -1.24 -5.89 -13.77
C SER A 48 -1.31 -7.29 -13.16
N GLU A 49 -2.51 -7.72 -12.74
CA GLU A 49 -2.76 -9.08 -12.28
C GLU A 49 -2.46 -10.12 -13.38
N LYS A 50 -2.98 -9.92 -14.59
CA LYS A 50 -2.73 -10.81 -15.73
C LYS A 50 -1.25 -10.89 -16.11
N ALA A 51 -0.50 -9.81 -15.91
CA ALA A 51 0.94 -9.75 -16.13
C ALA A 51 1.76 -10.43 -15.01
N GLY A 52 1.12 -10.90 -13.93
CA GLY A 52 1.80 -11.58 -12.83
C GLY A 52 2.41 -10.65 -11.78
N CYS A 53 1.97 -9.39 -11.70
CA CYS A 53 2.41 -8.47 -10.65
C CYS A 53 1.96 -8.97 -9.28
N THR A 54 2.82 -8.83 -8.26
CA THR A 54 2.47 -9.09 -6.86
C THR A 54 1.46 -8.07 -6.33
N GLY A 55 1.61 -6.82 -6.77
CA GLY A 55 0.77 -5.73 -6.32
C GLY A 55 0.82 -4.50 -7.20
N MET A 56 0.16 -3.45 -6.75
CA MET A 56 0.10 -2.16 -7.43
C MET A 56 0.32 -1.04 -6.44
N LEU A 57 1.33 -0.21 -6.70
CA LEU A 57 1.60 1.03 -5.97
C LEU A 57 0.48 2.04 -6.22
N ILE A 58 -0.06 2.60 -5.15
CA ILE A 58 -1.06 3.66 -5.17
C ILE A 58 -0.45 4.87 -4.46
N TYR A 59 -0.35 5.97 -5.19
CA TYR A 59 0.27 7.21 -4.73
C TYR A 59 -0.58 7.95 -3.70
N THR A 60 0.07 8.87 -3.00
CA THR A 60 -0.59 9.85 -2.13
C THR A 60 0.12 11.20 -2.32
N ASP A 61 -0.65 12.25 -2.56
CA ASP A 61 -0.25 13.66 -2.56
C ASP A 61 -1.50 14.54 -2.33
N ASN A 62 -1.32 15.86 -2.15
CA ASN A 62 -2.44 16.77 -1.87
C ASN A 62 -3.36 17.07 -3.07
N GLY A 63 -2.94 16.73 -4.29
CA GLY A 63 -3.64 17.03 -5.55
C GLY A 63 -4.38 15.84 -6.16
N ILE A 64 -4.21 14.62 -5.63
CA ILE A 64 -4.89 13.40 -6.09
C ILE A 64 -5.89 12.86 -5.06
N VAL A 65 -6.75 11.96 -5.52
CA VAL A 65 -7.71 11.28 -4.63
C VAL A 65 -7.01 10.35 -3.62
N ASP A 66 -7.67 10.11 -2.49
CA ASP A 66 -7.13 9.30 -1.39
C ASP A 66 -6.74 7.87 -1.81
N ALA A 67 -5.54 7.46 -1.39
CA ALA A 67 -4.93 6.19 -1.76
C ALA A 67 -5.69 4.96 -1.22
N TRP A 68 -6.34 5.07 -0.06
CA TRP A 68 -7.12 3.96 0.51
C TRP A 68 -8.41 3.72 -0.28
N LEU A 69 -9.05 4.78 -0.78
CA LEU A 69 -10.22 4.65 -1.64
C LEU A 69 -9.86 3.98 -2.98
N VAL A 70 -8.75 4.39 -3.59
CA VAL A 70 -8.22 3.73 -4.80
C VAL A 70 -7.86 2.26 -4.52
N ALA A 71 -7.32 1.95 -3.33
CA ALA A 71 -7.01 0.58 -2.95
C ALA A 71 -8.24 -0.33 -2.89
N GLN A 72 -9.42 0.21 -2.53
CA GLN A 72 -10.67 -0.55 -2.59
C GLN A 72 -11.04 -0.91 -4.03
N ILE A 73 -10.86 0.00 -4.98
CA ILE A 73 -11.11 -0.27 -6.40
C ILE A 73 -10.19 -1.39 -6.90
N VAL A 74 -8.90 -1.31 -6.58
CA VAL A 74 -7.90 -2.32 -6.98
C VAL A 74 -8.22 -3.70 -6.41
N ILE A 75 -8.54 -3.79 -5.12
CA ILE A 75 -8.76 -5.09 -4.47
C ILE A 75 -10.08 -5.74 -4.89
N GLN A 76 -11.12 -4.95 -5.18
CA GLN A 76 -12.40 -5.46 -5.67
C GLN A 76 -12.35 -5.86 -7.15
N SER A 77 -11.48 -5.23 -7.93
CA SER A 77 -11.34 -5.48 -9.37
C SER A 77 -10.46 -6.69 -9.71
N THR A 78 -9.83 -7.32 -8.72
CA THR A 78 -8.81 -8.37 -8.90
C THR A 78 -9.02 -9.54 -7.95
N ARG A 79 -8.39 -10.68 -8.21
CA ARG A 79 -8.49 -11.88 -7.34
C ARG A 79 -7.31 -12.04 -6.38
N SER A 80 -6.13 -11.56 -6.74
CA SER A 80 -4.83 -11.86 -6.13
C SER A 80 -3.89 -10.65 -6.02
N LEU A 81 -3.95 -9.67 -6.94
CA LEU A 81 -3.13 -8.44 -6.94
C LEU A 81 -3.28 -7.56 -5.68
N CYS A 82 -2.26 -7.48 -4.84
CA CYS A 82 -2.38 -6.77 -3.55
C CYS A 82 -2.09 -5.25 -3.69
N PRO A 83 -2.94 -4.36 -3.15
CA PRO A 83 -2.62 -2.93 -3.09
C PRO A 83 -1.35 -2.66 -2.27
N LEU A 84 -0.47 -1.78 -2.76
CA LEU A 84 0.65 -1.15 -2.05
C LEU A 84 0.30 0.33 -1.83
N VAL A 85 -0.26 0.62 -0.66
CA VAL A 85 -0.83 1.94 -0.35
C VAL A 85 0.27 2.85 0.17
N ALA A 86 0.49 4.00 -0.46
CA ALA A 86 1.32 5.06 0.09
C ALA A 86 0.64 5.70 1.31
N VAL A 87 1.36 5.80 2.41
CA VAL A 87 0.87 6.31 3.69
C VAL A 87 1.82 7.38 4.19
N GLN A 88 1.26 8.54 4.52
CA GLN A 88 2.00 9.68 5.06
C GLN A 88 1.54 9.99 6.48
N PRO A 89 2.46 10.07 7.47
CA PRO A 89 2.10 10.28 8.88
C PRO A 89 1.30 11.56 9.18
N VAL A 90 1.39 12.57 8.31
CA VAL A 90 0.67 13.84 8.46
C VAL A 90 -0.82 13.70 8.13
N TYR A 91 -1.22 12.76 7.27
CA TYR A 91 -2.62 12.61 6.88
C TYR A 91 -3.48 11.88 7.91
N MET A 92 -2.89 10.97 8.69
CA MET A 92 -3.66 10.18 9.65
C MET A 92 -2.81 9.59 10.78
N HIS A 93 -3.42 9.42 11.95
CA HIS A 93 -2.82 8.77 13.11
C HIS A 93 -2.45 7.30 12.82
N PRO A 94 -1.36 6.74 13.41
CA PRO A 94 -0.95 5.34 13.15
C PRO A 94 -2.05 4.32 13.48
N TYR A 95 -2.88 4.59 14.49
CA TYR A 95 -4.05 3.76 14.80
C TYR A 95 -5.02 3.63 13.61
N SER A 96 -5.27 4.73 12.90
CA SER A 96 -6.19 4.74 11.76
C SER A 96 -5.64 3.87 10.62
N VAL A 97 -4.32 3.90 10.37
CA VAL A 97 -3.68 2.99 9.39
C VAL A 97 -3.81 1.54 9.82
N ALA A 98 -3.51 1.22 11.09
CA ALA A 98 -3.68 -0.13 11.60
C ALA A 98 -5.14 -0.62 11.47
N LYS A 99 -6.11 0.27 11.72
CA LYS A 99 -7.54 -0.01 11.53
C LYS A 99 -7.89 -0.25 10.07
N MET A 100 -7.33 0.53 9.14
CA MET A 100 -7.53 0.32 7.70
C MET A 100 -6.97 -1.04 7.28
N VAL A 101 -5.74 -1.37 7.68
CA VAL A 101 -5.13 -2.69 7.39
C VAL A 101 -5.98 -3.83 7.93
N SER A 102 -6.41 -3.75 9.19
CA SER A 102 -7.27 -4.77 9.81
C SER A 102 -8.60 -4.91 9.07
N SER A 103 -9.23 -3.78 8.70
CA SER A 103 -10.49 -3.75 7.95
C SER A 103 -10.35 -4.38 6.56
N PHE A 104 -9.29 -4.07 5.81
CA PHE A 104 -9.03 -4.70 4.52
C PHE A 104 -8.84 -6.21 4.66
N GLY A 105 -8.09 -6.65 5.67
CA GLY A 105 -7.90 -8.07 5.96
C GLY A 105 -9.22 -8.78 6.31
N TYR A 106 -10.08 -8.14 7.08
CA TYR A 106 -11.40 -8.68 7.44
C TYR A 106 -12.35 -8.76 6.23
N LEU A 107 -12.44 -7.68 5.45
CA LEU A 107 -13.39 -7.56 4.33
C LEU A 107 -12.99 -8.45 3.15
N TYR A 108 -11.72 -8.46 2.78
CA TYR A 108 -11.26 -9.06 1.53
C TYR A 108 -10.46 -10.34 1.72
N LYS A 109 -10.07 -10.69 2.96
CA LYS A 109 -9.22 -11.86 3.27
C LYS A 109 -7.92 -11.89 2.46
N ARG A 110 -7.41 -10.71 2.13
CA ARG A 110 -6.25 -10.50 1.27
C ARG A 110 -5.25 -9.58 1.96
N ARG A 111 -3.98 -9.77 1.62
CA ARG A 111 -2.88 -8.94 2.11
C ARG A 111 -2.95 -7.56 1.47
N ILE A 112 -2.46 -6.57 2.20
CA ILE A 112 -2.12 -5.26 1.67
C ILE A 112 -0.68 -4.94 2.04
N TYR A 113 -0.05 -4.09 1.24
CA TYR A 113 1.28 -3.59 1.47
C TYR A 113 1.21 -2.10 1.81
N LEU A 114 2.15 -1.62 2.62
CA LEU A 114 2.25 -0.21 2.97
C LEU A 114 3.58 0.35 2.47
N ASN A 115 3.50 1.46 1.74
CA ASN A 115 4.62 2.29 1.36
C ASN A 115 4.63 3.50 2.33
N MET A 116 5.60 3.56 3.24
CA MET A 116 5.67 4.65 4.21
C MET A 116 6.40 5.84 3.59
N VAL A 117 5.71 6.98 3.49
CA VAL A 117 6.22 8.19 2.83
C VAL A 117 6.43 9.29 3.86
N ALA A 118 7.64 9.89 3.86
CA ALA A 118 8.03 10.91 4.85
C ALA A 118 7.34 12.26 4.61
N GLY A 119 6.83 12.45 3.39
CA GLY A 119 6.33 13.71 2.84
C GLY A 119 7.26 14.22 1.74
N GLY A 120 7.02 13.79 0.51
CA GLY A 120 7.90 14.08 -0.64
C GLY A 120 7.96 15.57 -1.01
N PHE A 121 6.86 16.29 -0.83
CA PHE A 121 6.74 17.70 -1.21
C PHE A 121 6.69 18.61 0.03
N LYS A 122 7.73 19.43 0.24
CA LYS A 122 7.80 20.33 1.39
C LYS A 122 6.65 21.34 1.41
N THR A 123 6.24 21.85 0.26
CA THR A 123 5.10 22.77 0.12
C THR A 123 3.80 22.15 0.62
N ASP A 124 3.56 20.87 0.31
CA ASP A 124 2.37 20.15 0.76
C ASP A 124 2.34 19.97 2.28
N LEU A 125 3.49 19.69 2.89
CA LEU A 125 3.62 19.59 4.35
C LEU A 125 3.39 20.96 5.02
N LEU A 126 3.98 22.02 4.48
CA LEU A 126 3.80 23.37 5.02
C LEU A 126 2.35 23.86 4.91
N ALA A 127 1.64 23.49 3.84
CA ALA A 127 0.21 23.77 3.69
C ALA A 127 -0.65 23.06 4.76
N LEU A 128 -0.12 21.99 5.35
CA LEU A 128 -0.73 21.25 6.46
C LEU A 128 -0.13 21.66 7.82
N CYS A 129 0.60 22.78 7.86
CA CYS A 129 1.28 23.30 9.04
C CYS A 129 2.27 22.30 9.67
N ASP A 130 2.88 21.44 8.86
CA ASP A 130 3.98 20.56 9.27
C ASP A 130 5.32 21.12 8.78
N ASP A 131 6.06 21.75 9.68
CA ASP A 131 7.40 22.30 9.43
C ASP A 131 8.53 21.36 9.89
N THR A 132 8.20 20.10 10.21
CA THR A 132 9.15 19.08 10.68
C THR A 132 10.39 18.99 9.76
N PRO A 133 11.62 19.13 10.31
CA PRO A 133 12.86 19.04 9.53
C PRO A 133 13.01 17.72 8.79
N HIS A 134 13.65 17.75 7.62
CA HIS A 134 13.76 16.61 6.70
C HIS A 134 14.07 15.27 7.41
N ASP A 135 15.14 15.25 8.22
CA ASP A 135 15.64 14.04 8.89
C ASP A 135 14.70 13.60 10.02
N MET A 136 14.10 14.56 10.72
CA MET A 136 13.11 14.31 11.77
C MET A 136 11.84 13.64 11.22
N ARG A 137 11.54 13.80 9.92
CA ARG A 137 10.41 13.09 9.28
C ARG A 137 10.65 11.58 9.21
N TYR A 138 11.90 11.14 9.06
CA TYR A 138 12.23 9.71 9.07
C TYR A 138 12.13 9.12 10.48
N GLU A 139 12.52 9.90 11.49
CA GLU A 139 12.31 9.51 12.89
C GLU A 139 10.81 9.37 13.21
N ARG A 140 10.00 10.31 12.72
CA ARG A 140 8.52 10.20 12.79
C ARG A 140 8.00 8.94 12.12
N ILE A 141 8.49 8.58 10.92
CA ILE A 141 8.10 7.31 10.27
C ILE A 141 8.49 6.10 11.11
N ARG A 142 9.66 6.13 11.77
CA ARG A 142 10.13 5.03 12.62
C ARG A 142 9.15 4.78 13.75
N GLU A 143 8.77 5.82 14.50
CA GLU A 143 7.77 5.74 15.57
C GLU A 143 6.40 5.31 15.05
N TYR A 144 5.95 5.93 13.95
CA TYR A 144 4.68 5.62 13.29
C TYR A 144 4.57 4.14 12.90
N THR A 145 5.62 3.62 12.28
CA THR A 145 5.70 2.24 11.82
C THR A 145 5.78 1.27 13.01
N ALA A 146 6.47 1.63 14.09
CA ALA A 146 6.54 0.80 15.30
C ALA A 146 5.14 0.60 15.90
N ILE A 147 4.39 1.69 16.12
CA ILE A 147 3.03 1.63 16.66
C ILE A 147 2.11 0.79 15.76
N ILE A 148 2.16 0.99 14.43
CA ILE A 148 1.35 0.22 13.48
C ILE A 148 1.68 -1.27 13.56
N LYS A 149 2.96 -1.63 13.60
CA LYS A 149 3.40 -3.03 13.70
C LYS A 149 2.92 -3.68 14.99
N GLU A 150 3.05 -3.02 16.13
CA GLU A 150 2.62 -3.56 17.42
C GLU A 150 1.10 -3.70 17.51
N LEU A 151 0.35 -2.70 17.03
CA LEU A 151 -1.12 -2.77 16.97
C LEU A 151 -1.59 -3.92 16.08
N LEU A 152 -0.95 -4.09 14.93
CA LEU A 152 -1.23 -5.20 14.02
C LEU A 152 -0.64 -6.50 14.53
N ASP A 153 0.27 -6.50 15.50
CA ASP A 153 0.65 -7.71 16.19
C ASP A 153 -0.46 -8.24 17.09
N GLY A 154 -1.11 -7.34 17.81
CA GLY A 154 -2.31 -7.67 18.59
C GLY A 154 -2.06 -8.62 19.77
N SER A 155 -0.79 -8.93 20.11
CA SER A 155 -0.43 -9.74 21.28
C SER A 155 -0.72 -9.02 22.61
N SER A 156 -0.63 -7.69 22.65
CA SER A 156 -0.87 -6.88 23.84
C SER A 156 -1.44 -5.50 23.49
N ALA A 157 -1.84 -4.73 24.50
CA ALA A 157 -2.03 -3.30 24.32
C ALA A 157 -0.68 -2.62 24.03
N VAL A 158 -0.73 -1.55 23.26
CA VAL A 158 0.43 -0.74 22.87
C VAL A 158 0.49 0.49 23.76
N THR A 159 1.60 0.64 24.47
CA THR A 159 1.98 1.88 25.13
C THR A 159 3.28 2.33 24.52
N PHE A 160 3.29 3.54 23.95
CA PHE A 160 4.44 4.11 23.26
C PHE A 160 4.59 5.56 23.67
N SER A 161 5.82 6.00 23.94
CA SER A 161 6.14 7.37 24.30
C SER A 161 7.39 7.80 23.57
N GLY A 162 7.21 8.40 22.39
CA GLY A 162 8.28 8.94 21.56
C GLY A 162 8.18 10.46 21.42
N THR A 163 8.95 10.98 20.47
CA THR A 163 9.03 12.39 20.11
C THR A 163 7.75 12.86 19.41
N PHE A 164 7.20 12.04 18.53
CA PHE A 164 6.06 12.41 17.69
C PHE A 164 4.75 11.78 18.16
N TYR A 165 4.81 10.59 18.77
CA TYR A 165 3.63 9.87 19.19
C TYR A 165 3.70 9.47 20.65
N ARG A 166 2.56 9.65 21.33
CA ARG A 166 2.31 9.09 22.65
C ARG A 166 0.96 8.37 22.64
N VAL A 167 0.96 7.10 22.97
CA VAL A 167 -0.24 6.28 23.14
C VAL A 167 -0.11 5.45 24.40
N GLU A 168 -1.23 5.18 25.07
CA GLU A 168 -1.25 4.44 26.32
C GLU A 168 -2.35 3.39 26.28
N ASN A 169 -2.00 2.14 26.60
CA ASN A 169 -2.92 1.00 26.63
C ASN A 169 -3.80 0.88 25.36
N LEU A 170 -3.24 1.25 24.20
CA LEU A 170 -3.97 1.32 22.95
C LEU A 170 -4.18 -0.08 22.36
N ARG A 171 -5.41 -0.42 21.97
CA ARG A 171 -5.75 -1.74 21.42
C ARG A 171 -6.46 -1.60 20.09
N LEU A 172 -6.02 -2.38 19.10
CA LEU A 172 -6.68 -2.48 17.81
C LEU A 172 -7.91 -3.38 17.89
N LYS A 173 -9.08 -2.85 17.50
CA LYS A 173 -10.32 -3.63 17.35
C LYS A 173 -11.00 -3.31 16.01
N PRO A 174 -11.42 -4.29 15.20
CA PRO A 174 -11.19 -5.72 15.37
C PRO A 174 -9.69 -6.05 15.22
N PRO A 175 -9.20 -7.15 15.82
CA PRO A 175 -7.81 -7.58 15.65
C PRO A 175 -7.55 -7.93 14.19
N ARG A 176 -6.27 -7.93 13.80
CA ARG A 176 -5.86 -8.36 12.45
C ARG A 176 -6.48 -9.72 12.11
N HIS A 177 -7.11 -9.82 10.94
CA HIS A 177 -7.64 -11.10 10.48
C HIS A 177 -6.49 -11.98 9.95
N CYS A 178 -5.95 -12.85 10.81
CA CYS A 178 -5.06 -13.93 10.37
C CYS A 178 -5.90 -15.05 9.78
N GLY A 179 -6.18 -15.01 8.47
CA GLY A 179 -6.60 -16.23 7.77
C GLY A 179 -5.53 -17.30 7.99
N GLY A 180 -5.92 -18.50 8.43
CA GLY A 180 -5.02 -19.57 8.87
C GLY A 180 -3.95 -19.93 7.84
N VAL A 181 -2.78 -19.33 7.96
CA VAL A 181 -1.55 -19.71 7.28
C VAL A 181 -0.44 -19.49 8.30
N SER A 182 0.31 -20.57 8.55
CA SER A 182 1.60 -20.68 9.25
C SER A 182 2.19 -19.37 9.83
N LYS A 183 2.66 -19.44 11.09
CA LYS A 183 3.42 -18.42 11.83
C LYS A 183 4.71 -17.89 11.14
N SER A 184 4.94 -18.20 9.86
CA SER A 184 6.14 -17.82 9.10
C SER A 184 5.96 -16.86 7.92
N SER A 185 4.77 -16.36 7.56
CA SER A 185 4.64 -15.62 6.27
C SER A 185 3.62 -14.47 6.17
N GLY A 186 3.02 -14.05 7.29
CA GLY A 186 2.15 -12.86 7.36
C GLY A 186 2.87 -11.54 7.59
N ARG A 187 4.01 -11.27 6.93
CA ARG A 187 4.67 -9.95 7.05
C ARG A 187 3.92 -8.92 6.22
N ILE A 188 3.33 -7.92 6.88
CA ILE A 188 3.15 -6.61 6.25
C ILE A 188 4.55 -6.20 5.81
N CYS A 189 4.79 -6.17 4.50
CA CYS A 189 6.06 -5.68 4.00
C CYS A 189 5.91 -4.16 3.91
N PHE A 190 6.58 -3.50 4.86
CA PHE A 190 6.77 -2.06 4.83
C PHE A 190 7.85 -1.78 3.81
N TRP A 191 7.52 -1.02 2.77
CA TRP A 191 8.54 -0.40 1.93
C TRP A 191 8.75 1.01 2.45
N ILE A 192 9.96 1.27 2.96
CA ILE A 192 10.42 2.60 3.35
C ILE A 192 11.45 2.98 2.28
N PRO A 193 11.18 3.96 1.40
CA PRO A 193 12.23 4.48 0.53
C PRO A 193 13.37 5.03 1.39
N ARG A 194 14.61 4.63 1.08
CA ARG A 194 15.79 5.27 1.65
C ARG A 194 15.89 6.70 1.12
#